data_AF-A0A395J6B7-F1
#
_entry.id   AF-A0A395J6B7-F1
#
_cell.length_a   1.000
_cell.length_b   1.000
_cell.length_c   1.000
_cell.angle_alpha   90.00
_cell.angle_beta   90.00
_cell.angle_gamma   90.00
#
_symmetry.space_group_name_H-M   'P 1'
#
loop_
_entity.id
_entity.type
_entity.pdbx_description
1 polymer ?
#
loop_
_entity_poly.entity_id
_entity_poly.type
_entity_poly.pdbx_seq_one_letter_code
_entity_poly.pdbx_strand_id
1 'polypeptide(L)'
;MTNEFDLASYMSTLAVNGEFHNVGLPDKPLPQLMAQDFVANGCKIGASHIGNRKEAQAMLQLAADKKIKPMIETIDISEEGCKKAVERVKANDVRYRVTLTGFEKAFGTTVDYKS
;
A
#
# COMPACT_ATOMS: atom_id res chain seq x y z
N MET A 1 5.46 -4.40 11.13
CA MET A 1 4.88 -3.17 10.50
C MET A 1 5.81 -1.97 10.81
N THR A 2 5.62 -0.74 10.32
CA THR A 2 6.63 0.35 10.46
C THR A 2 7.05 0.63 11.91
N ASN A 3 6.18 0.34 12.90
CA ASN A 3 6.49 0.40 14.33
C ASN A 3 7.58 -0.60 14.81
N GLU A 4 8.04 -1.51 13.95
CA GLU A 4 9.07 -2.52 14.24
C GLU A 4 10.34 -2.30 13.39
N PHE A 5 10.38 -1.24 12.58
CA PHE A 5 11.54 -0.97 11.73
C PHE A 5 12.68 -0.36 12.54
N ASP A 6 13.93 -0.64 12.15
CA ASP A 6 15.08 0.10 12.66
C ASP A 6 15.24 1.42 11.88
N LEU A 7 14.37 2.39 12.16
CA LEU A 7 14.30 3.62 11.35
C LEU A 7 15.64 4.37 11.27
N ALA A 8 16.47 4.34 12.31
CA ALA A 8 17.80 4.96 12.29
C ALA A 8 18.69 4.35 11.19
N SER A 9 18.74 3.02 11.09
CA SER A 9 19.46 2.34 10.02
C SER A 9 18.89 2.68 8.64
N TYR A 10 17.57 2.68 8.45
CA TYR A 10 16.98 3.05 7.16
C TYR A 10 17.31 4.49 6.76
N MET A 11 17.22 5.43 7.70
CA MET A 11 17.55 6.84 7.46
C MET A 11 19.03 7.06 7.14
N SER A 12 19.93 6.24 7.69
CA SER A 12 21.36 6.29 7.37
C SER A 12 21.67 5.93 5.92
N THR A 13 20.78 5.15 5.26
CA THR A 13 20.94 4.76 3.85
C THR A 13 20.50 5.84 2.85
N LEU A 14 19.85 6.91 3.34
CA LEU A 14 19.40 7.99 2.50
C LEU A 14 20.57 8.83 1.99
N ALA A 15 20.44 9.32 0.76
CA ALA A 15 21.32 10.37 0.26
C ALA A 15 21.28 11.60 1.18
N VAL A 16 22.32 12.43 1.12
CA VAL A 16 22.37 13.69 1.88
C VAL A 16 21.13 14.54 1.57
N ASN A 17 20.44 14.99 2.62
CA ASN A 17 19.15 15.69 2.58
C ASN A 17 17.97 14.88 2.00
N GLY A 18 18.10 13.56 1.93
CA GLY A 18 17.06 12.65 1.45
C GLY A 18 15.87 12.52 2.40
N GLU A 19 14.79 11.90 1.92
CA GLU A 19 13.53 11.79 2.64
C GLU A 19 13.09 10.32 2.78
N PHE A 20 12.82 9.91 4.01
CA PHE A 20 12.07 8.70 4.30
C PHE A 20 10.58 9.02 4.29
N HIS A 21 9.85 8.57 3.27
CA HIS A 21 8.41 8.83 3.16
C HIS A 21 7.59 7.66 3.71
N ASN A 22 7.04 7.81 4.92
CA ASN A 22 6.24 6.76 5.56
C ASN A 22 4.79 6.78 5.07
N VAL A 23 4.33 5.63 4.58
CA VAL A 23 2.92 5.38 4.22
C VAL A 23 2.25 4.32 5.11
N GLY A 24 3.00 3.73 6.04
CA GLY A 24 2.48 2.75 6.99
C GLY A 24 1.77 3.38 8.17
N LEU A 25 0.63 2.82 8.56
CA LEU A 25 -0.18 3.26 9.70
C LEU A 25 -0.30 2.12 10.73
N PRO A 26 0.71 1.95 11.60
CA PRO A 26 0.68 0.95 12.66
C PRO A 26 -0.23 1.31 13.83
N ASP A 27 -0.69 0.28 14.54
CA ASP A 27 -1.48 0.42 15.78
C ASP A 27 -0.65 0.90 16.98
N LYS A 28 0.68 0.94 16.84
CA LYS A 28 1.63 1.37 17.86
C LYS A 28 2.41 2.60 17.37
N PRO A 29 2.96 3.43 18.28
CA PRO A 29 3.84 4.52 17.89
C PRO A 29 4.99 4.04 17.01
N LEU A 30 5.52 4.97 16.19
CA LEU A 30 6.78 4.73 15.49
C LEU A 30 7.91 4.48 16.50
N PRO A 31 8.97 3.76 16.10
CA PRO A 31 10.16 3.57 16.92
C PRO A 31 10.73 4.90 17.40
N GLN A 32 11.37 4.89 18.56
CA GLN A 32 12.02 6.09 19.11
C GLN A 32 13.11 6.57 18.13
N LEU A 33 13.13 7.88 17.87
CA LEU A 33 14.12 8.55 17.05
C LEU A 33 14.86 9.59 17.88
N MET A 34 16.17 9.68 17.68
CA MET A 34 17.04 10.67 18.30
C MET A 34 17.40 11.74 17.27
N ALA A 35 17.67 12.97 17.72
CA ALA A 35 18.07 14.04 16.82
C ALA A 35 19.33 13.68 16.01
N GLN A 36 20.24 12.92 16.61
CA GLN A 36 21.48 12.43 16.01
C GLN A 36 21.25 11.57 14.77
N ASP A 37 20.11 10.87 14.68
CA ASP A 37 19.76 10.03 13.54
C ASP A 37 19.56 10.85 12.25
N PHE A 38 19.30 12.15 12.39
CA PHE A 38 19.12 13.09 11.27
C PHE A 38 20.36 13.93 10.98
N VAL A 39 21.23 14.15 11.97
CA VAL A 39 22.37 15.08 11.85
C VAL A 39 23.43 14.59 10.87
N ALA A 40 23.64 13.27 10.76
CA ALA A 40 24.72 12.70 9.96
C ALA A 40 24.59 12.99 8.45
N ASN A 41 23.38 12.99 7.91
CA ASN A 41 23.12 13.21 6.48
C ASN A 41 22.02 14.26 6.21
N GLY A 42 21.46 14.90 7.24
CA GLY A 42 20.40 15.92 7.08
C GLY A 42 19.07 15.36 6.58
N CYS A 43 18.81 14.07 6.80
CA CYS A 43 17.61 13.42 6.28
C CYS A 43 16.31 13.94 6.92
N LYS A 44 15.18 13.59 6.30
CA LYS A 44 13.83 14.00 6.72
C LYS A 44 12.92 12.79 6.79
N ILE A 45 11.88 12.88 7.61
CA ILE A 45 10.77 11.94 7.61
C ILE A 45 9.48 12.67 7.23
N GLY A 46 8.84 12.19 6.18
CA GLY A 46 7.57 12.69 5.65
C GLY A 46 6.49 11.61 5.68
N ALA A 47 5.24 12.01 5.47
CA ALA A 47 4.13 11.07 5.35
C ALA A 47 3.04 11.62 4.43
N SER A 48 2.23 10.72 3.88
CA SER A 48 1.04 11.06 3.11
C SER A 48 -0.09 10.08 3.42
N HIS A 49 -1.32 10.54 3.24
CA HIS A 49 -2.50 9.68 3.26
C HIS A 49 -2.76 9.16 1.84
N ILE A 50 -3.92 9.48 1.25
CA ILE A 50 -4.27 9.15 -0.13
C ILE A 50 -4.06 10.35 -1.05
N GLY A 51 -3.80 10.08 -2.34
CA GLY A 51 -3.72 11.11 -3.38
C GLY A 51 -5.08 11.66 -3.79
N ASN A 52 -5.09 12.78 -4.51
CA ASN A 52 -6.29 13.39 -5.05
C ASN A 52 -6.75 12.72 -6.36
N ARG A 53 -7.96 13.07 -6.84
CA ARG A 53 -8.54 12.49 -8.07
C ARG A 53 -7.66 12.68 -9.31
N LYS A 54 -7.03 13.85 -9.47
CA LYS A 54 -6.19 14.14 -10.64
C LYS A 54 -4.95 13.26 -10.64
N GLU A 55 -4.33 13.09 -9.48
CA GLU A 55 -3.18 12.20 -9.29
C GLU A 55 -3.54 10.73 -9.54
N ALA A 56 -4.71 10.28 -9.04
CA ALA A 56 -5.20 8.92 -9.30
C ALA A 56 -5.41 8.65 -10.80
N GLN A 57 -6.00 9.61 -11.53
CA GLN A 57 -6.18 9.49 -12.98
C GLN A 57 -4.83 9.47 -13.72
N ALA A 58 -3.87 10.31 -13.33
CA ALA A 58 -2.53 10.31 -13.91
C ALA A 58 -1.78 9.00 -13.65
N MET A 59 -1.91 8.42 -12.45
CA MET A 59 -1.34 7.12 -12.10
C MET A 59 -1.93 5.99 -12.94
N LEU A 60 -3.26 5.95 -13.11
CA LEU A 60 -3.93 4.96 -13.95
C LEU A 60 -3.50 5.06 -15.42
N GLN A 61 -3.37 6.29 -15.93
CA GLN A 61 -2.87 6.53 -17.29
C GLN A 61 -1.42 6.03 -17.44
N LEU A 62 -0.54 6.37 -16.49
CA LEU A 62 0.83 5.88 -16.47
C LEU A 62 0.90 4.34 -16.46
N ALA A 63 0.06 3.70 -15.66
CA ALA A 63 -0.02 2.25 -15.59
C ALA A 63 -0.44 1.63 -16.93
N ALA A 64 -1.42 2.23 -17.62
CA ALA A 64 -1.84 1.82 -18.95
C ALA A 64 -0.70 1.99 -19.98
N ASP A 65 -0.08 3.18 -20.03
CA ASP A 65 0.97 3.53 -20.99
C ASP A 65 2.21 2.64 -20.84
N LYS A 66 2.60 2.34 -19.59
CA LYS A 66 3.77 1.52 -19.26
C LYS A 66 3.44 0.04 -19.10
N LYS A 67 2.18 -0.36 -19.32
CA LYS A 67 1.70 -1.75 -19.17
C LYS A 67 2.02 -2.34 -17.80
N ILE A 68 1.96 -1.52 -16.76
CA ILE A 68 2.19 -1.94 -15.37
C ILE A 68 0.96 -2.71 -14.91
N LYS A 69 1.16 -3.93 -14.43
CA LYS A 69 0.10 -4.76 -13.87
C LYS A 69 0.39 -5.08 -12.40
N PRO A 70 -0.59 -4.91 -11.49
CA PRO A 70 -0.43 -5.36 -10.12
C PRO A 70 -0.39 -6.88 -10.06
N MET A 71 0.29 -7.40 -9.05
CA MET A 71 0.26 -8.82 -8.72
C MET A 71 -0.96 -9.06 -7.83
N ILE A 72 -1.94 -9.80 -8.36
CA ILE A 72 -3.22 -10.01 -7.71
C ILE A 72 -3.56 -11.49 -7.55
N GLU A 73 -4.31 -11.79 -6.50
CA GLU A 73 -5.03 -13.03 -6.31
C GLU A 73 -6.53 -12.73 -6.26
N THR A 74 -7.32 -13.44 -7.05
CA THR A 74 -8.76 -13.22 -7.14
C THR A 74 -9.53 -14.17 -6.24
N ILE A 75 -10.56 -13.66 -5.56
CA ILE A 75 -11.50 -14.45 -4.76
C ILE A 75 -12.90 -14.04 -5.15
N ASP A 76 -13.75 -14.99 -5.53
CA ASP A 76 -15.15 -14.69 -5.81
C ASP A 76 -15.84 -14.16 -4.55
N ILE A 77 -16.64 -13.11 -4.74
CA ILE A 77 -17.36 -12.50 -3.64
C ILE A 77 -18.50 -13.42 -3.16
N SER A 78 -18.38 -13.82 -1.91
CA SER A 78 -19.41 -14.50 -1.11
C SER A 78 -19.12 -14.21 0.37
N GLU A 79 -19.99 -14.63 1.29
CA GLU A 79 -19.69 -14.56 2.72
C GLU A 79 -18.39 -15.29 3.05
N GLU A 80 -18.21 -16.50 2.55
CA GLU A 80 -17.00 -17.30 2.71
C GLU A 80 -15.80 -16.67 2.01
N GLY A 81 -15.99 -16.11 0.81
CA GLY A 81 -14.95 -15.43 0.04
C GLY A 81 -14.40 -14.21 0.78
N CYS A 82 -15.29 -13.38 1.34
CA CYS A 82 -14.91 -12.23 2.17
C CYS A 82 -14.15 -12.66 3.43
N LYS A 83 -14.64 -13.68 4.14
CA LYS A 83 -13.95 -14.24 5.32
C LYS A 83 -12.54 -14.71 4.96
N LYS A 84 -12.42 -15.53 3.91
CA LYS A 84 -11.14 -16.06 3.42
C LYS A 84 -10.18 -14.95 3.02
N ALA A 85 -10.65 -13.92 2.33
CA ALA A 85 -9.83 -12.77 1.92
C ALA A 85 -9.22 -12.06 3.14
N VAL A 86 -10.04 -11.74 4.15
CA VAL A 86 -9.60 -11.01 5.35
C VAL A 86 -8.64 -11.86 6.20
N GLU A 87 -8.96 -13.14 6.42
CA GLU A 87 -8.11 -14.06 7.20
C GLU A 87 -6.73 -14.23 6.57
N ARG A 88 -6.66 -14.40 5.25
CA ARG A 88 -5.38 -14.54 4.52
C ARG A 88 -4.55 -13.27 4.58
N VAL A 89 -5.15 -12.10 4.38
CA VAL A 89 -4.45 -10.81 4.52
C VAL A 89 -3.91 -10.65 5.93
N LYS A 90 -4.70 -10.99 6.96
CA LYS A 90 -4.26 -10.94 8.37
C LYS A 90 -3.10 -11.88 8.66
N ALA A 91 -3.08 -13.07 8.06
CA ALA A 91 -2.01 -14.05 8.20
C ALA A 91 -0.76 -13.74 7.35
N ASN A 92 -0.78 -12.65 6.55
CA ASN A 92 0.20 -12.39 5.49
C ASN A 92 0.34 -13.53 4.47
N ASP A 93 -0.69 -14.39 4.34
CA ASP A 93 -0.77 -15.50 3.38
C ASP A 93 -1.33 -15.01 2.03
N VAL A 94 -0.72 -13.96 1.48
CA VAL A 94 -1.12 -13.36 0.21
C VAL A 94 0.11 -12.88 -0.55
N ARG A 95 0.13 -13.07 -1.86
CA ARG A 95 1.13 -12.45 -2.73
C ARG A 95 0.67 -11.04 -3.12
N TYR A 96 0.91 -10.11 -2.20
CA TYR A 96 0.68 -8.65 -2.28
C TYR A 96 -0.78 -8.17 -2.22
N ARG A 97 -1.68 -8.59 -3.13
CA ARG A 97 -3.05 -8.03 -3.21
C ARG A 97 -4.13 -9.07 -3.50
N VAL A 98 -5.14 -9.14 -2.62
CA VAL A 98 -6.39 -9.85 -2.90
C VAL A 98 -7.39 -8.89 -3.54
N THR A 99 -8.04 -9.34 -4.61
CA THR A 99 -9.10 -8.60 -5.31
C THR A 99 -10.35 -9.46 -5.35
N LEU A 100 -11.46 -8.95 -4.83
CA LEU A 100 -12.75 -9.64 -4.93
C LEU A 100 -13.28 -9.55 -6.36
N THR A 101 -13.86 -10.63 -6.87
CA THR A 101 -14.40 -10.76 -8.23
C THR A 101 -15.79 -11.39 -8.23
N GLY A 102 -16.42 -11.54 -9.40
CA GLY A 102 -17.68 -12.29 -9.54
C GLY A 102 -18.91 -11.58 -8.95
N PHE A 103 -18.90 -10.25 -8.92
CA PHE A 103 -20.00 -9.45 -8.38
C PHE A 103 -21.31 -9.66 -9.14
N GLU A 104 -21.25 -9.86 -10.45
CA GLU A 104 -22.44 -10.10 -11.29
C GLU A 104 -23.14 -11.39 -10.88
N LYS A 105 -22.36 -12.44 -10.58
CA LYS A 105 -22.87 -13.73 -10.10
C LYS A 105 -23.47 -13.62 -8.70
N ALA A 106 -22.83 -12.85 -7.81
CA ALA A 106 -23.26 -12.73 -6.42
C ALA A 106 -24.50 -11.84 -6.23
N PHE A 107 -24.63 -10.78 -7.05
CA PHE A 107 -25.67 -9.76 -6.86
C PHE A 107 -26.64 -9.63 -8.04
N GLY A 108 -26.45 -10.40 -9.12
CA GLY A 108 -27.28 -10.29 -10.33
C GLY A 108 -27.13 -8.96 -11.06
N THR A 109 -26.08 -8.19 -10.76
CA THR A 109 -25.82 -6.89 -11.39
C THR A 109 -25.18 -7.08 -12.76
N THR A 110 -25.73 -6.44 -13.79
CA THR A 110 -25.06 -6.34 -15.10
C THR A 110 -24.39 -4.99 -15.15
N VAL A 111 -23.07 -4.94 -14.96
CA VAL A 111 -22.31 -3.70 -15.15
C VAL A 111 -21.78 -3.70 -16.59
N ASP A 112 -22.36 -2.86 -17.43
CA ASP A 112 -21.83 -2.59 -18.78
C ASP A 112 -20.59 -1.71 -18.64
N TYR A 113 -19.42 -2.34 -18.47
CA TYR A 113 -18.13 -1.65 -18.50
C TYR A 113 -17.82 -1.25 -19.94
N LYS A 114 -18.60 -0.31 -20.50
CA LYS A 114 -18.20 0.39 -21.72
C LYS A 114 -16.97 1.22 -21.39
N SER A 115 -15.83 0.71 -21.84
CA SER A 115 -14.57 1.44 -22.01
C SER A 115 -14.70 2.49 -23.10
#